data_AF-A0A496QBQ3-F1
#
_entry.id   AF-A0A496QBQ3-F1
#
_cell.length_a   1.000
_cell.length_b   1.000
_cell.length_c   1.000
_cell.angle_alpha   90.00
_cell.angle_beta   90.00
_cell.angle_gamma   90.00
#
_symmetry.space_group_name_H-M   'P 1'
#
loop_
_entity.id
_entity.type
_entity.pdbx_description
1 polymer ?
#
loop_
_entity_poly.entity_id
_entity_poly.type
_entity_poly.pdbx_seq_one_letter_code
_entity_poly.pdbx_strand_id
1 'polypeptide(L)'
;MANVYFTDLSTKPGTNLMKKLEVLLDRAGIQNTVLEGHFTAIKIHFGEYGNLAFIRPNFVRTVVEKLNSIGAKAFVTDANTLYRGSRSNAINHLWTATLNGFTPEVVGAPIIIADGLRGSNEVEVEVN
;
A
#
# COMPACT_ATOMS: atom_id res chain seq x y z
N MET A 1 1.37 -23.95 8.43
CA MET A 1 2.29 -23.51 7.35
C MET A 1 1.56 -22.44 6.56
N ALA A 2 2.19 -21.30 6.26
CA ALA A 2 1.53 -20.22 5.52
C ALA A 2 1.56 -20.52 4.01
N ASN A 3 0.46 -20.23 3.31
CA ASN A 3 0.39 -20.36 1.86
C ASN A 3 0.99 -19.12 1.20
N VAL A 4 1.84 -19.31 0.19
CA VAL A 4 2.43 -18.24 -0.61
C VAL A 4 1.88 -18.31 -2.02
N TYR A 5 1.28 -17.20 -2.49
CA TYR A 5 0.72 -17.09 -3.83
C TYR A 5 1.62 -16.18 -4.66
N PHE A 6 2.02 -16.64 -5.85
CA PHE A 6 2.90 -15.88 -6.73
C PHE A 6 2.59 -16.14 -8.20
N THR A 7 3.12 -15.28 -9.07
CA THR A 7 3.04 -15.43 -10.51
C THR A 7 4.26 -14.82 -11.17
N ASP A 8 4.60 -15.28 -12.38
CA ASP A 8 5.67 -14.67 -13.17
C ASP A 8 5.25 -13.31 -13.76
N LEU A 9 6.17 -12.64 -14.47
CA LEU A 9 5.91 -11.35 -15.12
C LEU A 9 5.43 -11.49 -16.59
N SER A 10 5.21 -12.71 -17.08
CA SER A 10 4.73 -12.91 -18.45
C SER A 10 3.27 -12.46 -18.58
N THR A 11 2.94 -11.83 -19.71
CA THR A 11 1.59 -11.30 -19.99
C THR A 11 1.07 -11.83 -21.32
N LYS A 12 -0.25 -11.99 -21.42
CA LYS A 12 -0.96 -12.33 -22.66
C LYS A 12 -1.99 -11.25 -22.96
N PRO A 13 -2.47 -11.10 -24.21
CA PRO A 13 -3.64 -10.26 -24.48
C PRO A 13 -4.79 -10.61 -23.54
N GLY A 14 -5.35 -9.61 -22.84
CA GLY A 14 -6.38 -9.78 -21.82
C GLY A 14 -5.89 -10.14 -20.40
N THR A 15 -4.62 -10.55 -20.24
CA THR A 15 -4.03 -10.91 -18.94
C THR A 15 -2.73 -10.14 -18.70
N ASN A 16 -2.88 -8.89 -18.26
CA ASN A 16 -1.78 -8.04 -17.84
C ASN A 16 -1.39 -8.29 -16.36
N LEU A 17 -0.33 -7.64 -15.89
CA LEU A 17 0.17 -7.83 -14.52
C LEU A 17 -0.86 -7.47 -13.44
N MET A 18 -1.72 -6.48 -13.70
CA MET A 18 -2.74 -6.04 -12.73
C MET A 18 -3.83 -7.10 -12.60
N LYS A 19 -4.26 -7.67 -13.73
CA LYS A 19 -5.21 -8.77 -13.72
C LYS A 19 -4.64 -10.01 -13.01
N LYS A 20 -3.35 -10.28 -13.17
CA LYS A 20 -2.68 -11.36 -12.42
C LYS A 20 -2.66 -11.08 -10.92
N LEU A 21 -2.41 -9.83 -10.51
CA LEU A 21 -2.49 -9.42 -9.11
C LEU A 21 -3.91 -9.60 -8.53
N GLU A 22 -4.96 -9.19 -9.25
CA GLU A 22 -6.35 -9.43 -8.82
C GLU A 22 -6.60 -10.91 -8.51
N VAL A 23 -6.18 -11.80 -9.42
CA VAL A 23 -6.33 -13.26 -9.24
C VAL A 23 -5.54 -13.75 -8.02
N LEU A 24 -4.35 -13.21 -7.76
CA LEU A 24 -3.58 -13.55 -6.56
C LEU A 24 -4.30 -13.10 -5.28
N LEU A 25 -4.90 -11.90 -5.27
CA LEU A 25 -5.67 -11.41 -4.14
C LEU A 25 -6.90 -12.29 -3.85
N ASP A 26 -7.59 -12.73 -4.90
CA ASP A 26 -8.71 -13.67 -4.79
C ASP A 26 -8.27 -15.02 -4.22
N ARG A 27 -7.17 -15.56 -4.72
CA ARG A 27 -6.61 -16.84 -4.29
C ARG A 27 -6.09 -16.79 -2.85
N ALA A 28 -5.56 -15.64 -2.44
CA ALA A 28 -5.17 -15.37 -1.07
C ALA A 28 -6.37 -15.19 -0.12
N GLY A 29 -7.60 -15.07 -0.66
CA GLY A 29 -8.81 -14.97 0.12
C GLY A 29 -8.96 -13.65 0.85
N ILE A 30 -8.52 -12.53 0.25
CA ILE A 30 -8.57 -11.20 0.89
C ILE A 30 -9.97 -10.81 1.38
N GLN A 31 -11.01 -11.27 0.68
CA GLN A 31 -12.41 -11.10 1.05
C GLN A 31 -12.82 -11.77 2.36
N ASN A 32 -12.04 -12.75 2.84
CA ASN A 32 -12.31 -13.44 4.10
C ASN A 32 -11.65 -12.72 5.29
N THR A 33 -10.72 -11.79 5.02
CA THR A 33 -9.94 -11.08 6.05
C THR A 33 -10.44 -9.64 6.24
N VAL A 34 -11.02 -9.05 5.20
CA VAL A 34 -11.44 -7.65 5.19
C VAL A 34 -12.95 -7.54 5.31
N LEU A 35 -13.40 -6.70 6.23
CA LEU A 35 -14.81 -6.49 6.56
C LEU A 35 -15.34 -5.21 5.90
N GLU A 36 -16.58 -5.29 5.42
CA GLU A 36 -17.31 -4.13 4.90
C GLU A 36 -17.37 -3.00 5.93
N GLY A 37 -17.15 -1.77 5.49
CA GLY A 37 -17.21 -0.57 6.33
C GLY A 37 -15.98 -0.32 7.22
N HIS A 38 -15.06 -1.28 7.35
CA HIS A 38 -13.86 -1.14 8.17
C HIS A 38 -12.78 -0.30 7.47
N PHE A 39 -12.08 0.52 8.25
CA PHE A 39 -10.86 1.18 7.79
C PHE A 39 -9.77 0.14 7.57
N THR A 40 -9.24 0.08 6.35
CA THR A 40 -8.27 -0.94 5.95
C THR A 40 -7.01 -0.27 5.39
N ALA A 41 -5.91 -0.44 6.10
CA ALA A 41 -4.62 0.14 5.73
C ALA A 41 -3.89 -0.75 4.71
N ILE A 42 -3.45 -0.15 3.61
CA ILE A 42 -2.44 -0.75 2.72
C ILE A 42 -1.10 -0.15 3.10
N LYS A 43 -0.32 -0.88 3.90
CA LYS A 43 1.04 -0.47 4.27
C LYS A 43 1.97 -0.72 3.09
N ILE A 44 2.66 0.33 2.62
CA ILE A 44 3.66 0.20 1.57
C ILE A 44 4.76 1.24 1.73
N HIS A 45 5.96 0.89 1.25
CA HIS A 45 7.08 1.81 1.21
C HIS A 45 6.95 2.76 0.01
N PHE A 46 6.84 4.07 0.25
CA PHE A 46 6.65 5.07 -0.82
C PHE A 46 7.90 5.38 -1.67
N GLY A 47 9.06 4.86 -1.27
CA GLY A 47 10.35 5.16 -1.91
C GLY A 47 11.04 6.33 -1.21
N GLU A 48 12.33 6.49 -1.46
CA GLU A 48 13.10 7.66 -0.99
C GLU A 48 13.28 8.62 -2.15
N TYR A 49 13.47 9.91 -1.86
CA TYR A 49 13.78 10.89 -2.89
C TYR A 49 14.98 10.45 -3.74
N GLY A 50 14.80 10.44 -5.07
CA GLY A 50 15.84 10.10 -6.03
C GLY A 50 16.03 8.60 -6.32
N ASN A 51 15.27 7.71 -5.68
CA ASN A 51 15.30 6.27 -6.00
C ASN A 51 14.08 5.84 -6.83
N LEU A 52 14.19 4.69 -7.52
CA LEU A 52 13.09 4.04 -8.25
C LEU A 52 12.78 2.64 -7.69
N ALA A 53 13.33 2.32 -6.52
CA ALA A 53 13.25 1.00 -5.89
C ALA A 53 11.99 0.88 -5.02
N PHE A 54 10.83 1.17 -5.62
CA PHE A 54 9.52 1.07 -4.97
C PHE A 54 8.53 0.36 -5.88
N ILE A 55 7.47 -0.20 -5.28
CA ILE A 55 6.38 -0.81 -6.04
C ILE A 55 5.64 0.26 -6.80
N ARG A 56 5.43 0.05 -8.10
CA ARG A 56 4.72 1.02 -8.94
C ARG A 56 3.31 1.28 -8.37
N PRO A 57 2.89 2.55 -8.21
CA PRO A 57 1.58 2.91 -7.64
C PRO A 57 0.38 2.22 -8.32
N ASN A 58 0.49 1.87 -9.60
CA ASN A 58 -0.56 1.17 -10.34
C ASN A 58 -0.91 -0.21 -9.73
N PHE A 59 0.04 -0.92 -9.12
CA PHE A 59 -0.24 -2.16 -8.39
C PHE A 59 -1.04 -1.88 -7.11
N VAL A 60 -0.71 -0.79 -6.41
CA VAL A 60 -1.45 -0.37 -5.20
C VAL A 60 -2.88 -0.02 -5.54
N ARG A 61 -3.11 0.69 -6.67
CA ARG A 61 -4.45 0.96 -7.19
C ARG A 61 -5.28 -0.31 -7.36
N THR A 62 -4.68 -1.38 -7.89
CA THR A 62 -5.36 -2.68 -8.05
C THR A 62 -5.81 -3.25 -6.69
N VAL A 63 -4.98 -3.13 -5.66
CA VAL A 63 -5.32 -3.56 -4.29
C VAL A 63 -6.43 -2.67 -3.71
N VAL A 64 -6.34 -1.35 -3.87
CA VAL A 64 -7.36 -0.40 -3.43
C VAL A 64 -8.72 -0.72 -4.05
N GLU A 65 -8.78 -0.92 -5.37
CA GLU A 65 -10.02 -1.23 -6.07
C GLU A 65 -10.61 -2.57 -5.59
N LYS A 66 -9.76 -3.57 -5.34
CA LYS A 66 -10.19 -4.84 -4.76
C LYS A 66 -10.81 -4.67 -3.37
N LEU A 67 -10.18 -3.91 -2.49
CA LEU A 67 -10.69 -3.62 -1.15
C LEU A 67 -12.00 -2.83 -1.21
N ASN A 68 -12.07 -1.82 -2.08
CA ASN A 68 -13.28 -1.02 -2.29
C ASN A 68 -14.44 -1.87 -2.81
N SER A 69 -14.19 -2.88 -3.66
CA SER A 69 -15.22 -3.82 -4.13
C SER A 69 -15.82 -4.70 -3.02
N ILE A 70 -15.11 -4.86 -1.89
CA ILE A 70 -15.58 -5.56 -0.68
C ILE A 70 -16.32 -4.58 0.26
N GLY A 71 -16.36 -3.28 -0.07
CA GLY A 71 -16.95 -2.23 0.76
C GLY A 71 -16.03 -1.75 1.89
N ALA A 72 -14.74 -2.09 1.83
CA ALA A 72 -13.75 -1.59 2.79
C ALA A 72 -13.48 -0.09 2.57
N LYS A 73 -13.11 0.61 3.65
CA LYS A 73 -12.64 2.00 3.58
C LYS A 73 -11.12 2.01 3.49
N ALA A 74 -10.60 1.76 2.29
CA ALA A 74 -9.17 1.62 2.05
C ALA A 74 -8.43 2.97 2.14
N PHE A 75 -7.23 2.94 2.71
CA PHE A 75 -6.25 4.04 2.65
C PHE A 75 -4.83 3.46 2.52
N VAL A 76 -3.93 4.23 1.95
CA VAL A 76 -2.52 3.82 1.78
C VAL A 76 -1.69 4.50 2.85
N THR A 77 -0.74 3.77 3.44
CA THR A 77 0.06 4.29 4.54
C THR A 77 1.51 3.84 4.49
N ASP A 78 2.38 4.68 5.06
CA ASP A 78 3.75 4.36 5.43
C ASP A 78 4.05 5.00 6.80
N ALA A 79 5.20 4.69 7.39
CA ALA A 79 5.70 5.29 8.62
C ALA A 79 7.01 6.02 8.33
N ASN A 80 7.28 7.06 9.09
CA ASN A 80 8.49 7.84 8.94
C ASN A 80 9.73 7.01 9.30
N THR A 81 10.86 7.41 8.72
CA THR A 81 12.14 6.76 8.94
C THR A 81 12.83 7.33 10.17
N LEU A 82 13.46 6.47 10.98
CA LEU A 82 14.30 6.90 12.10
C LEU A 82 15.60 7.57 11.64
N TYR A 83 16.04 7.30 10.42
CA TYR A 83 17.23 7.90 9.83
C TYR A 83 16.90 9.24 9.16
N ARG A 84 17.93 10.07 8.96
CA ARG A 84 17.78 11.35 8.25
C ARG A 84 17.49 11.11 6.77
N GLY A 85 16.37 11.59 6.30
CA GLY A 85 15.93 11.48 4.91
C GLY A 85 14.68 12.30 4.64
N SER A 86 14.18 12.24 3.41
CA SER A 86 12.96 12.94 3.00
C SER A 86 11.71 12.34 3.63
N ARG A 87 11.82 11.17 4.27
CA ARG A 87 10.75 10.49 5.01
C ARG A 87 10.85 10.60 6.53
N SER A 88 11.62 11.54 7.05
CA SER A 88 11.81 11.74 8.50
C SER A 88 10.62 12.38 9.22
N ASN A 89 9.65 12.94 8.49
CA ASN A 89 8.41 13.50 9.05
C ASN A 89 7.31 13.43 7.99
N ALA A 90 6.05 13.50 8.42
CA ALA A 90 4.92 13.24 7.52
C ALA A 90 4.83 14.22 6.34
N ILE A 91 5.18 15.50 6.52
CA ILE A 91 5.07 16.51 5.46
C ILE A 91 6.04 16.19 4.33
N ASN A 92 7.33 16.01 4.65
CA ASN A 92 8.35 15.69 3.65
C ASN A 92 8.12 14.30 3.05
N HIS A 93 7.61 13.36 3.86
CA HIS A 93 7.29 12.02 3.41
C HIS A 93 6.17 12.05 2.37
N LEU A 94 5.09 12.80 2.59
CA LEU A 94 4.01 12.94 1.62
C LEU A 94 4.47 13.61 0.31
N TRP A 95 5.39 14.58 0.37
CA TRP A 95 6.03 15.12 -0.83
C TRP A 95 6.85 14.07 -1.58
N THR A 96 7.60 13.23 -0.84
CA THR A 96 8.36 12.11 -1.43
C THR A 96 7.41 11.12 -2.11
N ALA A 97 6.32 10.75 -1.43
CA ALA A 97 5.29 9.87 -1.96
C ALA A 97 4.68 10.44 -3.25
N THR A 98 4.35 11.74 -3.23
CA THR A 98 3.77 12.46 -4.38
C THR A 98 4.72 12.44 -5.58
N LEU A 99 6.00 12.73 -5.39
CA LEU A 99 7.01 12.69 -6.45
C LEU A 99 7.20 11.29 -7.03
N ASN A 100 7.01 10.24 -6.22
CA ASN A 100 7.06 8.85 -6.64
C ASN A 100 5.72 8.33 -7.21
N GLY A 101 4.74 9.21 -7.40
CA GLY A 101 3.44 8.89 -8.01
C GLY A 101 2.41 8.29 -7.05
N PHE A 102 2.68 8.29 -5.75
CA PHE A 102 1.69 7.98 -4.73
C PHE A 102 0.91 9.25 -4.42
N THR A 103 -0.16 9.48 -5.19
CA THR A 103 -1.18 10.50 -4.90
C THR A 103 -2.55 9.84 -4.82
N PRO A 104 -3.53 10.45 -4.12
CA PRO A 104 -4.88 9.89 -4.02
C PRO A 104 -5.52 9.59 -5.37
N GLU A 105 -5.26 10.40 -6.39
CA GLU A 105 -5.82 10.24 -7.74
C GLU A 105 -5.23 9.01 -8.42
N VAL A 106 -3.92 8.78 -8.28
CA VAL A 106 -3.22 7.64 -8.89
C VAL A 106 -3.58 6.34 -8.18
N VAL A 107 -3.55 6.32 -6.85
CA VAL A 107 -3.80 5.09 -6.07
C VAL A 107 -5.28 4.84 -5.78
N GLY A 108 -6.15 5.85 -5.96
CA GLY A 108 -7.59 5.72 -5.73
C GLY A 108 -8.00 5.72 -4.26
N ALA A 109 -7.13 6.13 -3.35
CA ALA A 109 -7.39 6.14 -1.92
C ALA A 109 -6.58 7.24 -1.21
N PRO A 110 -7.04 7.74 -0.06
CA PRO A 110 -6.28 8.67 0.77
C PRO A 110 -4.92 8.11 1.17
N ILE A 111 -3.94 9.00 1.34
CA ILE A 111 -2.60 8.68 1.84
C ILE A 111 -2.46 9.26 3.24
N ILE A 112 -2.13 8.42 4.21
CA ILE A 112 -2.05 8.79 5.63
C ILE A 112 -0.74 8.24 6.20
N ILE A 113 0.06 9.08 6.86
CA ILE A 113 1.28 8.64 7.55
C ILE A 113 0.91 8.11 8.94
N ALA A 114 1.30 6.87 9.23
CA ALA A 114 0.80 6.10 10.37
C ALA A 114 1.27 6.63 11.73
N ASP A 115 2.48 7.15 11.79
CA ASP A 115 3.20 7.53 13.01
C ASP A 115 3.20 9.05 13.25
N GLY A 116 2.19 9.73 12.70
CA GLY A 116 1.88 11.13 12.93
C GLY A 116 2.88 12.11 12.32
N LEU A 117 2.72 13.40 12.66
CA LEU A 117 3.44 14.49 11.99
C LEU A 117 4.96 14.39 12.16
N ARG A 118 5.41 13.94 13.33
CA ARG A 118 6.82 13.87 13.73
C ARG A 118 7.42 12.46 13.69
N GLY A 119 6.63 11.43 13.37
CA GLY A 119 7.11 10.04 13.36
C GLY A 119 7.27 9.42 14.74
N SER A 120 6.51 9.89 15.73
CA SER A 120 6.61 9.44 17.13
C SER A 120 5.28 8.96 17.70
N ASN A 121 4.24 8.84 16.89
CA ASN A 121 2.98 8.23 17.34
C ASN A 121 3.12 6.72 17.28
N GLU A 122 3.26 6.11 18.44
CA GLU A 122 3.41 4.68 18.62
C GLU A 122 2.60 4.20 19.83
N VAL A 123 2.36 2.90 19.89
CA VAL A 123 1.77 2.22 21.05
C VAL A 123 2.48 0.88 21.20
N GLU A 124 2.83 0.54 22.44
CA GLU A 124 3.39 -0.77 22.75
C GLU A 124 2.29 -1.83 22.66
N VAL A 125 2.60 -2.95 22.01
CA VAL A 125 1.68 -4.08 21.83
C VAL A 125 2.40 -5.35 22.26
N GLU A 126 1.76 -6.14 23.11
CA GLU A 126 2.26 -7.45 23.50
C GLU A 126 2.25 -8.41 22.29
N VAL A 127 3.39 -9.07 22.04
CA VAL A 127 3.52 -10.04 20.95
C VAL A 127 3.55 -11.44 21.58
N ASN A 128 2.63 -12.31 21.13
CA ASN A 128 2.50 -13.70 21.56
C ASN A 128 3.63 -14.60 21.02
#